data_AF-A0A836VNH9-F1
#
_entry.id   AF-A0A836VNH9-F1
#
_cell.length_a   1.000
_cell.length_b   1.000
_cell.length_c   1.000
_cell.angle_alpha   90.00
_cell.angle_beta   90.00
_cell.angle_gamma   90.00
#
_symmetry.space_group_name_H-M   'P 1'
#
loop_
_entity.id
_entity.type
_entity.pdbx_description
1 polymer ?
#
loop_
_entity_poly.entity_id
_entity_poly.type
_entity_poly.pdbx_seq_one_letter_code
_entity_poly.pdbx_strand_id
1 'polypeptide(L)'
;MARKRRKIMKLSRKLPKVYSCPSCGTISVRITRVLLKAEDQPKHIPGEAIRKLFDINIHCGNCYVNNDYPASFKESIDIYNNFVDWFMKGGQ
;
A
#
# COMPACT_ATOMS: atom_id res chain seq x y z
N MET A 1 -35.76 32.55 19.90
CA MET A 1 -34.33 32.20 20.01
C MET A 1 -34.13 30.76 19.57
N ALA A 2 -33.56 30.52 18.39
CA ALA A 2 -33.42 29.16 17.85
C ALA A 2 -32.17 28.48 18.44
N ARG A 3 -32.34 27.25 18.96
CA ARG A 3 -31.25 26.45 19.52
C ARG A 3 -30.26 26.08 18.40
N LYS A 4 -29.03 26.57 18.47
CA LYS A 4 -27.99 26.28 17.47
C LYS A 4 -27.72 24.77 17.45
N ARG A 5 -27.99 24.12 16.32
CA ARG A 5 -27.73 22.68 16.12
C ARG A 5 -26.22 22.43 16.16
N ARG A 6 -25.79 21.48 16.99
CA ARG A 6 -24.38 21.05 17.06
C ARG A 6 -24.00 20.34 15.75
N LYS A 7 -22.93 20.78 15.09
CA LYS A 7 -22.38 20.09 13.91
C LYS A 7 -21.85 18.72 14.34
N ILE A 8 -22.33 17.67 13.69
CA ILE A 8 -21.76 16.32 13.80
C ILE A 8 -20.48 16.31 12.97
N MET A 9 -19.32 16.33 13.62
CA MET A 9 -18.05 16.16 12.94
C MET A 9 -17.73 14.66 12.84
N LYS A 10 -17.50 14.16 11.62
CA LYS A 10 -17.03 12.79 11.40
C LYS A 10 -15.50 12.77 11.61
N LEU A 11 -15.02 11.95 12.53
CA LEU A 11 -13.59 11.73 12.73
C LEU A 11 -13.07 10.78 11.63
N SER A 12 -12.23 11.27 10.71
CA SER A 12 -11.54 10.41 9.75
C SER A 12 -10.17 10.00 10.30
N ARG A 13 -9.93 8.69 10.39
CA ARG A 13 -8.61 8.12 10.69
C ARG A 13 -7.90 7.81 9.38
N LYS A 14 -6.62 8.16 9.27
CA LYS A 14 -5.79 7.80 8.11
C LYS A 14 -5.15 6.44 8.34
N LEU A 15 -5.03 5.66 7.27
CA LEU A 15 -4.27 4.42 7.30
C LEU A 15 -2.79 4.71 7.59
N PRO A 16 -2.11 3.82 8.34
CA PRO A 16 -0.68 3.95 8.58
C PRO A 16 0.11 3.87 7.28
N LYS A 17 1.15 4.68 7.17
CA LYS A 17 2.08 4.69 6.02
C LYS A 17 3.33 3.84 6.24
N VAL A 18 3.54 3.37 7.47
CA VAL A 18 4.72 2.64 7.92
C VAL A 18 4.25 1.38 8.63
N TYR A 19 4.90 0.26 8.34
CA TYR A 19 4.56 -1.06 8.85
C TYR A 19 5.74 -1.67 9.64
N SER A 20 5.44 -2.70 10.44
CA SER A 20 6.44 -3.48 11.18
C SER A 20 7.29 -4.33 10.25
N CYS A 21 8.59 -4.43 10.48
CA CYS A 21 9.45 -5.33 9.72
C CYS A 21 9.44 -6.75 10.32
N PRO A 22 9.25 -7.81 9.53
CA PRO A 22 9.31 -9.18 10.04
C PRO A 22 10.75 -9.63 10.39
N SER A 23 11.77 -9.00 9.82
CA SER A 23 13.18 -9.34 10.07
C SER A 23 13.73 -8.70 11.35
N CYS A 24 13.51 -7.39 11.56
CA CYS A 24 14.09 -6.66 12.69
C CYS A 24 13.09 -6.25 13.79
N GLY A 25 11.79 -6.54 13.63
CA GLY A 25 10.75 -6.25 14.62
C GLY A 25 10.40 -4.76 14.80
N THR A 26 11.18 -3.83 14.23
CA THR A 26 10.94 -2.38 14.31
C THR A 26 9.91 -1.91 13.28
N ILE A 27 9.19 -0.82 13.59
CA ILE A 27 8.25 -0.15 12.66
C ILE A 27 9.04 0.71 11.69
N SER A 28 9.55 0.10 10.63
CA SER A 28 10.49 0.73 9.69
C SER A 28 10.24 0.40 8.22
N VAL A 29 9.21 -0.39 7.90
CA VAL A 29 8.87 -0.73 6.51
C VAL A 29 8.06 0.40 5.87
N ARG A 30 8.60 0.97 4.79
CA ARG A 30 7.90 1.94 3.94
C ARG A 30 7.55 1.31 2.61
N ILE A 31 6.33 1.60 2.13
CA ILE A 31 5.82 1.13 0.84
C ILE A 31 5.65 2.35 -0.06
N THR A 32 6.50 2.44 -1.09
CA THR A 32 6.45 3.50 -2.09
C THR A 32 5.66 3.01 -3.29
N ARG A 33 4.68 3.79 -3.73
CA ARG A 33 3.82 3.46 -4.88
C ARG A 33 4.02 4.50 -5.96
N VAL A 34 4.45 4.06 -7.13
CA VAL A 34 4.63 4.91 -8.30
C VAL A 34 3.62 4.47 -9.36
N LEU A 35 2.90 5.42 -9.94
CA LEU A 35 1.97 5.12 -11.05
C LEU A 35 2.78 4.70 -12.27
N LEU A 36 2.41 3.55 -12.86
CA LEU A 36 2.94 3.16 -14.16
C LEU A 36 2.47 4.13 -15.24
N LYS A 37 3.36 4.40 -16.20
CA LYS A 37 3.09 5.27 -17.35
C LYS A 37 1.91 4.72 -18.16
N ALA A 38 1.22 5.60 -18.88
CA ALA A 38 0.01 5.26 -19.65
C ALA A 38 0.25 4.20 -20.75
N GLU A 39 1.50 3.99 -21.14
CA GLU A 39 1.93 3.07 -22.19
C GLU A 39 1.72 1.60 -21.79
N ASP A 40 1.99 1.26 -20.52
CA ASP A 40 1.90 -0.10 -19.97
C ASP A 40 0.56 -0.40 -19.29
N GLN A 41 -0.37 0.58 -19.28
CA GLN A 41 -1.68 0.37 -18.71
C GLN A 41 -2.50 -0.56 -19.61
N PRO A 42 -3.21 -1.55 -19.05
CA PRO A 42 -4.06 -2.43 -19.84
C PRO A 42 -5.11 -1.58 -20.56
N LYS A 43 -5.17 -1.73 -21.88
CA LYS A 43 -6.18 -1.06 -22.72
C LYS A 43 -7.56 -1.50 -22.21
N HIS A 44 -8.43 -0.53 -21.96
CA HIS A 44 -9.77 -0.79 -21.43
C HIS A 44 -10.57 -1.70 -22.38
N ILE A 45 -10.88 -2.92 -21.91
CA ILE A 45 -11.79 -3.84 -22.57
C ILE A 45 -13.20 -3.56 -22.01
N PRO A 46 -14.22 -3.31 -22.84
CA PRO A 46 -15.57 -3.08 -22.36
C PRO A 46 -16.09 -4.31 -21.61
N GLY A 47 -16.35 -4.16 -20.31
CA GLY A 47 -16.81 -5.23 -19.41
C GLY A 47 -15.86 -5.50 -18.23
N GLU A 48 -14.62 -4.99 -18.27
CA GLU A 48 -13.66 -5.13 -17.16
C GLU A 48 -13.51 -3.84 -16.35
N ALA A 49 -13.23 -3.99 -15.05
CA ALA A 49 -13.00 -2.85 -14.17
C ALA A 49 -11.68 -2.15 -14.51
N ILE A 50 -11.72 -0.83 -14.70
CA ILE A 50 -10.52 0.00 -14.87
C ILE A 50 -9.67 -0.08 -13.60
N ARG A 51 -8.51 -0.72 -13.66
CA ARG A 51 -7.54 -0.78 -12.56
C ARG A 51 -6.25 -0.10 -12.98
N LYS A 52 -5.82 0.90 -12.22
CA LYS A 52 -4.49 1.52 -12.40
C LYS A 52 -3.44 0.60 -11.79
N LEU A 53 -2.40 0.31 -12.56
CA LEU A 53 -1.25 -0.46 -12.08
C LEU A 53 -0.21 0.50 -11.50
N PHE A 54 0.47 0.04 -10.45
CA PHE A 54 1.52 0.78 -9.78
C PHE A 54 2.77 -0.10 -9.67
N ASP A 55 3.93 0.53 -9.78
CA ASP A 55 5.20 -0.07 -9.35
C ASP A 55 5.37 0.21 -7.87
N ILE A 56 5.62 -0.86 -7.11
CA ILE A 56 5.55 -0.80 -5.66
C ILE A 56 6.83 -1.35 -5.07
N ASN A 57 7.57 -0.47 -4.42
CA ASN A 57 8.84 -0.80 -3.78
C ASN A 57 8.65 -0.79 -2.28
N ILE A 58 9.00 -1.91 -1.64
CA ILE A 58 9.00 -2.07 -0.20
C ILE A 58 10.43 -1.95 0.28
N HIS A 59 10.67 -1.10 1.27
CA HIS A 59 11.99 -0.93 1.85
C HIS A 59 11.90 -0.84 3.38
N CYS A 60 12.69 -1.66 4.06
CA CYS A 60 12.91 -1.54 5.49
C CYS A 60 14.08 -0.60 5.81
N GLY A 61 13.82 0.47 6.56
CA GLY A 61 14.85 1.44 6.95
C GLY A 61 15.93 0.93 7.92
N ASN A 62 15.77 -0.27 8.50
CA ASN A 62 16.67 -0.78 9.55
C ASN A 62 17.48 -2.01 9.11
N CYS A 63 16.83 -3.03 8.55
CA CYS A 63 17.51 -4.25 8.08
C CYS A 63 17.74 -4.28 6.55
N TYR A 64 17.41 -3.20 5.84
CA TYR A 64 17.59 -3.05 4.38
C TYR A 64 16.89 -4.09 3.50
N VAL A 65 15.99 -4.91 4.05
CA VAL A 65 15.16 -5.82 3.25
C VAL A 65 14.32 -5.00 2.28
N ASN A 66 14.46 -5.32 1.00
CA ASN A 66 13.73 -4.73 -0.10
C ASN A 66 12.95 -5.80 -0.85
N ASN A 67 11.79 -5.42 -1.38
CA ASN A 67 11.05 -6.26 -2.31
C ASN A 67 10.24 -5.38 -3.26
N ASP A 68 10.32 -5.70 -4.55
CA ASP A 68 9.71 -4.94 -5.61
C ASP A 68 8.56 -5.75 -6.21
N TYR A 69 7.38 -5.14 -6.23
CA TYR A 69 6.17 -5.71 -6.82
C TYR A 69 5.80 -4.88 -8.05
N PRO A 70 6.21 -5.31 -9.26
CA PRO A 70 5.85 -4.60 -10.48
C PRO A 70 4.35 -4.74 -10.74
N ALA A 71 3.76 -3.71 -11.34
CA ALA A 71 2.45 -3.78 -11.97
C ALA A 71 1.29 -4.25 -11.04
N SER A 72 1.31 -3.85 -9.77
CA SER A 72 0.29 -4.24 -8.78
C SER A 72 -0.79 -3.17 -8.62
N PHE A 73 -2.05 -3.60 -8.54
CA PHE A 73 -3.21 -2.73 -8.25
C PHE A 73 -3.62 -2.73 -6.77
N LYS A 74 -2.93 -3.52 -5.94
CA LYS A 74 -3.33 -3.82 -4.56
C LYS A 74 -3.16 -2.62 -3.61
N GLU A 75 -3.83 -2.64 -2.46
CA GLU A 75 -3.65 -1.62 -1.41
C GLU A 75 -2.38 -1.86 -0.56
N SER A 76 -1.96 -0.84 0.21
CA SER A 76 -0.63 -0.88 0.87
C SER A 76 -0.58 -1.98 1.91
N ILE A 77 -1.73 -2.26 2.52
CA ILE A 77 -1.92 -3.34 3.47
C ILE A 77 -1.80 -4.72 2.82
N ASP A 78 -2.44 -4.92 1.66
CA ASP A 78 -2.41 -6.21 0.96
C ASP A 78 -0.99 -6.56 0.53
N ILE A 79 -0.23 -5.54 0.14
CA ILE A 79 1.17 -5.68 -0.28
C ILE A 79 2.05 -6.03 0.91
N TYR A 80 1.84 -5.36 2.04
CA TYR A 80 2.51 -5.71 3.29
C TYR A 80 2.26 -7.17 3.67
N ASN A 81 1.02 -7.64 3.56
CA ASN A 81 0.70 -9.04 3.85
C ASN A 81 1.42 -10.01 2.90
N ASN A 82 1.40 -9.75 1.58
CA ASN A 82 2.15 -10.58 0.63
C ASN A 82 3.66 -10.57 0.92
N PHE A 83 4.20 -9.44 1.38
CA PHE A 83 5.60 -9.30 1.74
C PHE A 83 5.96 -10.12 2.98
N VAL A 84 5.11 -10.09 4.02
CA VAL A 84 5.30 -10.93 5.21
C VAL A 84 5.21 -12.41 4.83
N ASP A 85 4.21 -12.80 4.03
CA ASP A 85 4.06 -14.19 3.57
C ASP A 85 5.26 -14.65 2.73
N TRP A 86 5.77 -13.78 1.85
CA TRP A 86 6.97 -14.04 1.05
C TRP A 86 8.20 -14.22 1.95
N PHE A 87 8.39 -13.36 2.95
CA PHE A 87 9.49 -13.45 3.90
C PHE A 87 9.43 -14.74 4.73
N MET A 88 8.24 -15.11 5.23
CA MET A 88 8.03 -16.33 6.01
C MET A 88 8.19 -17.63 5.19
N LYS A 89 7.99 -17.57 3.86
CA LYS A 89 8.24 -18.69 2.94
C LYS A 89 9.74 -18.93 2.67
N GLY A 90 10.64 -18.15 3.27
CA GLY A 90 12.08 -18.26 3.08
C GLY A 90 12.63 -17.35 2.00
N GLY A 91 11.91 -16.30 1.62
CA GLY A 91 12.47 -15.21 0.82
C GLY A 91 13.45 -14.39 1.66
N GLN A 92 14.74 -14.71 1.56
CA GLN A 92 15.87 -13.88 2.00
C GLN A 92 16.78 -13.59 0.82
#